data_AF-A0A6B9Y3P4-F1
#
_entry.id   AF-A0A6B9Y3P4-F1
#
_cell.length_a   1.000
_cell.length_b   1.000
_cell.length_c   1.000
_cell.angle_alpha   90.00
_cell.angle_beta   90.00
_cell.angle_gamma   90.00
#
_symmetry.space_group_name_H-M   'P 1'
#
loop_
_entity.id
_entity.type
_entity.pdbx_description
1 polymer ?
#
loop_
_entity_poly.entity_id
_entity_poly.type
_entity_poly.pdbx_seq_one_letter_code
_entity_poly.pdbx_strand_id
1 'polypeptide(L)'
;MRRRSVLAAATLALSGGVGGCLAGPKTGGSETSDPDTTDPETGTPTASGTATASGTPDGQPAPDTYDRCPRLVIGVEELPEPARREVETALAEGAYETDGELSLPHVLDPEASYLEPGGENGDRYYRATIDDRNSTTRLTLTEATPSMGSHPLSVESRFDESVSVDVQVTYRPTDEVVLKASQSVDPDEQPTLGEFDRRLGEYRATVEAGSVSGPITWREAEHRDPLATVVVGPEGVRPEPRAVAELVSCTDFWEQ
;
A
#
# COMPACT_ATOMS: atom_id res chain seq x y z
N MET A 1 3.73 45.77 -25.80
CA MET A 1 2.76 46.45 -24.91
C MET A 1 2.88 45.84 -23.52
N ARG A 2 3.15 46.64 -22.49
CA ARG A 2 3.33 46.21 -21.09
C ARG A 2 1.98 46.06 -20.38
N ARG A 3 1.69 44.90 -19.77
CA ARG A 3 0.67 44.71 -18.71
C ARG A 3 1.14 43.55 -17.81
N ARG A 4 1.81 43.84 -16.69
CA ARG A 4 1.30 44.06 -15.31
C ARG A 4 0.87 42.76 -14.62
N SER A 5 1.82 42.18 -13.88
CA SER A 5 1.63 41.17 -12.84
C SER A 5 0.99 41.79 -11.59
N VAL A 6 0.05 41.09 -10.96
CA VAL A 6 -0.48 41.43 -9.63
C VAL A 6 -0.34 40.20 -8.74
N LEU A 7 0.58 40.30 -7.78
CA LEU A 7 0.73 39.39 -6.65
C LEU A 7 -0.35 39.72 -5.60
N ALA A 8 -1.06 38.71 -5.13
CA ALA A 8 -1.88 38.80 -3.92
C ALA A 8 -1.28 37.89 -2.85
N ALA A 9 -0.69 38.50 -1.83
CA ALA A 9 -0.24 37.85 -0.62
C ALA A 9 -1.42 37.77 0.35
N ALA A 10 -1.73 36.56 0.84
CA ALA A 10 -2.66 36.34 1.94
C ALA A 10 -1.87 35.92 3.18
N THR A 11 -1.67 36.86 4.09
CA THR A 11 -1.22 36.61 5.45
C THR A 11 -2.39 36.15 6.30
N LEU A 12 -2.31 34.95 6.88
CA LEU A 12 -3.12 34.55 8.03
C LEU A 12 -2.19 34.33 9.22
N ALA A 13 -2.30 35.24 10.17
CA ALA A 13 -1.84 35.07 11.54
C ALA A 13 -3.09 35.01 12.43
N LEU A 14 -3.12 34.10 13.41
CA LEU A 14 -3.27 34.44 14.83
C LEU A 14 -3.51 33.19 15.71
N SER A 15 -2.75 33.17 16.82
CA SER A 15 -3.08 32.66 18.17
C SER A 15 -3.39 31.17 18.35
N GLY A 16 -2.80 30.42 19.28
CA GLY A 16 -2.27 30.80 20.60
C GLY A 16 -3.19 30.19 21.66
N GLY A 17 -2.77 29.10 22.30
CA GLY A 17 -3.51 28.45 23.39
C GLY A 17 -2.64 27.45 24.13
N VAL A 18 -2.04 27.90 25.23
CA VAL A 18 -1.33 27.10 26.23
C VAL A 18 -2.25 26.85 27.42
N GLY A 19 -2.34 25.59 27.84
CA GLY A 19 -2.83 25.14 29.15
C GLY A 19 -2.43 23.66 29.28
N GLY A 20 -1.84 23.15 30.35
CA GLY A 20 -1.77 23.62 31.73
C GLY A 20 -2.16 22.45 32.64
N CYS A 21 -1.15 21.81 33.22
CA CYS A 21 -1.06 20.72 34.20
C CYS A 21 -2.29 20.37 35.07
N LEU A 22 -2.46 19.06 35.36
CA LEU A 22 -2.83 18.56 36.70
C LEU A 22 -2.11 17.24 37.00
N ALA A 23 -1.67 17.11 38.25
CA ALA A 23 -0.76 16.11 38.77
C ALA A 23 -1.42 15.17 39.80
N GLY A 24 -1.13 13.86 39.71
CA GLY A 24 -1.06 12.84 40.79
C GLY A 24 -2.33 12.55 41.63
N PRO A 25 -2.30 11.58 42.60
CA PRO A 25 -1.17 10.77 43.08
C PRO A 25 -1.44 9.24 43.33
N LYS A 26 -0.32 8.52 43.55
CA LYS A 26 -0.03 7.29 44.34
C LYS A 26 -1.15 6.46 45.01
N THR A 27 -1.04 5.13 44.84
CA THR A 27 -1.14 4.02 45.84
C THR A 27 -0.72 2.73 45.13
N GLY A 28 0.06 1.74 45.61
CA GLY A 28 0.55 1.35 46.92
C GLY A 28 0.33 -0.17 47.13
N GLY A 29 1.40 -0.94 47.46
CA GLY A 29 1.38 -2.32 48.00
C GLY A 29 1.29 -3.44 46.94
N SER A 30 2.25 -4.36 46.75
CA SER A 30 2.91 -5.33 47.65
C SER A 30 2.03 -6.50 48.12
N GLU A 31 2.64 -7.69 47.98
CA GLU A 31 2.39 -9.00 48.61
C GLU A 31 1.55 -10.02 47.82
N THR A 32 2.20 -11.03 47.22
CA THR A 32 2.55 -12.37 47.77
C THR A 32 1.35 -13.13 48.31
N SER A 33 1.03 -14.27 47.69
CA SER A 33 0.92 -15.59 48.35
C SER A 33 0.25 -16.61 47.43
N ASP A 34 1.04 -17.58 46.97
CA ASP A 34 0.60 -18.97 46.82
C ASP A 34 0.03 -19.48 48.16
N PRO A 35 -0.96 -20.38 48.12
CA PRO A 35 -0.61 -21.75 48.44
C PRO A 35 -1.31 -22.79 47.57
N ASP A 36 -0.49 -23.66 46.99
CA ASP A 36 -0.46 -25.11 47.15
C ASP A 36 -1.74 -25.89 47.59
N THR A 37 -1.90 -27.03 46.90
CA THR A 37 -2.49 -28.30 47.35
C THR A 37 -4.01 -28.48 47.28
N THR A 38 -4.50 -29.24 46.28
CA THR A 38 -4.97 -30.64 46.46
C THR A 38 -5.51 -31.22 45.15
N ASP A 39 -4.84 -32.25 44.66
CA ASP A 39 -5.40 -33.33 43.82
C ASP A 39 -6.03 -34.35 44.79
N PRO A 40 -7.23 -34.89 44.53
CA PRO A 40 -7.24 -36.25 43.99
C PRO A 40 -8.39 -36.59 43.01
N GLU A 41 -8.00 -37.39 42.03
CA GLU A 41 -8.67 -38.59 41.51
C GLU A 41 -9.90 -38.48 40.59
N THR A 42 -9.61 -38.84 39.33
CA THR A 42 -10.22 -39.97 38.61
C THR A 42 -11.70 -39.86 38.22
N GLY A 43 -11.92 -39.41 36.99
CA GLY A 43 -13.16 -39.64 36.25
C GLY A 43 -12.95 -39.50 34.76
N THR A 44 -12.69 -40.61 34.06
CA THR A 44 -12.81 -40.68 32.60
C THR A 44 -14.27 -40.84 32.22
N PRO A 45 -14.84 -39.92 31.42
CA PRO A 45 -15.84 -40.30 30.44
C PRO A 45 -15.33 -40.02 29.03
N THR A 46 -15.18 -41.09 28.26
CA THR A 46 -15.13 -41.06 26.81
C THR A 46 -16.44 -40.49 26.28
N ALA A 47 -16.39 -39.35 25.59
CA ALA A 47 -17.36 -38.99 24.56
C ALA A 47 -16.72 -38.01 23.58
N SER A 48 -16.65 -38.46 22.32
CA SER A 48 -16.36 -37.65 21.15
C SER A 48 -17.22 -36.39 21.13
N GLY A 49 -16.55 -35.24 21.07
CA GLY A 49 -17.16 -33.96 20.72
C GLY A 49 -16.16 -33.22 19.88
N THR A 50 -16.34 -33.23 18.56
CA THR A 50 -15.71 -32.29 17.65
C THR A 50 -16.09 -30.90 18.14
N ALA A 51 -15.17 -30.21 18.82
CA ALA A 51 -15.35 -28.83 19.19
C ALA A 51 -15.22 -28.00 17.91
N THR A 52 -16.33 -27.85 17.19
CA THR A 52 -16.51 -26.73 16.27
C THR A 52 -16.45 -25.47 17.13
N ALA A 53 -15.31 -24.80 17.13
CA ALA A 53 -15.14 -23.49 17.75
C ALA A 53 -15.89 -22.44 16.92
N SER A 54 -17.23 -22.50 16.94
CA SER A 54 -18.10 -21.42 16.47
C SER A 54 -18.43 -20.55 17.69
N GLY A 55 -17.44 -19.76 18.10
CA GLY A 55 -17.61 -18.75 19.13
C GLY A 55 -16.76 -17.55 18.77
N THR A 56 -17.39 -16.54 18.17
CA THR A 56 -16.80 -15.20 18.07
C THR A 56 -16.44 -14.74 19.48
N PRO A 57 -15.18 -14.40 19.79
CA PRO A 57 -14.81 -13.90 21.10
C PRO A 57 -15.65 -12.66 21.43
N ASP A 58 -16.35 -12.68 22.57
CA ASP A 58 -17.13 -11.56 23.07
C ASP A 58 -16.20 -10.34 23.28
N GLY A 59 -16.32 -9.35 22.40
CA GLY A 59 -15.58 -8.09 22.48
C GLY A 59 -15.04 -7.55 21.16
N GLN A 60 -15.08 -8.32 20.07
CA GLN A 60 -14.69 -7.81 18.75
C GLN A 60 -15.88 -7.18 18.01
N PRO A 61 -15.70 -6.02 17.35
CA PRO A 61 -16.72 -5.42 16.50
C PRO A 61 -17.18 -6.39 15.43
N ALA A 62 -18.46 -6.36 15.09
CA ALA A 62 -18.99 -7.15 14.00
C ALA A 62 -18.37 -6.69 12.66
N PRO A 63 -18.13 -7.59 11.69
CA PRO A 63 -17.41 -7.27 10.46
C PRO A 63 -18.00 -6.06 9.70
N ASP A 64 -19.31 -5.87 9.74
CA ASP A 64 -20.06 -4.79 9.10
C ASP A 64 -19.83 -3.39 9.72
N THR A 65 -19.05 -3.29 10.80
CA THR A 65 -18.76 -2.03 11.50
C THR A 65 -17.44 -1.38 11.08
N TYR A 66 -16.61 -2.05 10.29
CA TYR A 66 -15.33 -1.50 9.84
C TYR A 66 -15.48 -0.58 8.62
N ASP A 67 -14.81 0.56 8.66
CA ASP A 67 -14.56 1.36 7.45
C ASP A 67 -13.48 0.68 6.59
N ARG A 68 -13.71 0.64 5.27
CA ARG A 68 -12.74 0.06 4.33
C ARG A 68 -11.50 0.94 4.24
N CYS A 69 -10.33 0.36 4.47
CA CYS A 69 -9.08 1.09 4.26
C CYS A 69 -8.88 1.33 2.74
N PRO A 70 -8.65 2.58 2.30
CA PRO A 70 -8.50 2.90 0.87
C PRO A 70 -7.09 2.64 0.33
N ARG A 71 -6.20 2.03 1.13
CA ARG A 71 -4.81 1.77 0.74
C ARG A 71 -4.73 0.68 -0.32
N LEU A 72 -3.79 0.85 -1.25
CA LEU A 72 -3.46 -0.13 -2.26
C LEU A 72 -2.74 -1.33 -1.65
N VAL A 73 -1.85 -1.10 -0.68
CA VAL A 73 -1.12 -2.15 0.03
C VAL A 73 -1.41 -2.09 1.51
N ILE A 74 -1.83 -3.21 2.06
CA ILE A 74 -2.21 -3.35 3.47
C ILE A 74 -1.39 -4.48 4.09
N GLY A 75 -0.74 -4.19 5.21
CA GLY A 75 0.00 -5.21 5.96
C GLY A 75 -0.96 -6.21 6.59
N VAL A 76 -0.68 -7.51 6.46
CA VAL A 76 -1.49 -8.57 7.10
C VAL A 76 -1.52 -8.39 8.62
N GLU A 77 -0.40 -7.97 9.21
CA GLU A 77 -0.30 -7.68 10.66
C GLU A 77 -1.18 -6.51 11.10
N GLU A 78 -1.51 -5.58 10.18
CA GLU A 78 -2.34 -4.40 10.45
C GLU A 78 -3.83 -4.75 10.46
N LEU A 79 -4.23 -5.86 9.81
CA LEU A 79 -5.62 -6.25 9.71
C LEU A 79 -6.24 -6.52 11.09
N PRO A 80 -7.48 -6.11 11.33
CA PRO A 80 -8.18 -6.48 12.55
C PRO A 80 -8.49 -7.99 12.54
N GLU A 81 -8.54 -8.58 13.72
CA GLU A 81 -9.22 -9.86 13.89
C GLU A 81 -10.72 -9.63 13.67
N PRO A 82 -11.44 -10.54 12.99
CA PRO A 82 -11.02 -11.86 12.51
C PRO A 82 -10.40 -11.91 11.09
N ALA A 83 -10.41 -10.81 10.32
CA ALA A 83 -9.92 -10.79 8.94
C ALA A 83 -8.44 -11.21 8.82
N ARG A 84 -7.60 -10.83 9.78
CA ARG A 84 -6.20 -11.28 9.84
C ARG A 84 -6.07 -12.80 9.83
N ARG A 85 -6.86 -13.51 10.64
CA ARG A 85 -6.83 -14.97 10.74
C ARG A 85 -7.22 -15.66 9.44
N GLU A 86 -8.24 -15.13 8.76
CA GLU A 86 -8.67 -15.64 7.45
C GLU A 86 -7.52 -15.60 6.44
N VAL A 87 -6.80 -14.47 6.40
CA VAL A 87 -5.65 -14.26 5.51
C VAL A 87 -4.45 -15.15 5.91
N GLU A 88 -4.10 -15.20 7.19
CA GLU A 88 -2.99 -16.04 7.68
C GLU A 88 -3.24 -17.53 7.39
N THR A 89 -4.46 -18.03 7.60
CA THR A 89 -4.82 -19.40 7.25
C THR A 89 -4.75 -19.61 5.74
N ALA A 90 -5.26 -18.68 4.92
CA ALA A 90 -5.16 -18.78 3.47
C ALA A 90 -3.70 -18.78 2.97
N LEU A 91 -2.80 -18.03 3.60
CA LEU A 91 -1.36 -18.04 3.29
C LEU A 91 -0.70 -19.38 3.69
N ALA A 92 -1.07 -19.93 4.85
CA ALA A 92 -0.47 -21.15 5.39
C ALA A 92 -0.97 -22.42 4.69
N GLU A 93 -2.27 -22.49 4.41
CA GLU A 93 -2.96 -23.69 3.90
C GLU A 93 -3.28 -23.59 2.39
N GLY A 94 -3.09 -22.41 1.80
CA GLY A 94 -3.39 -22.09 0.40
C GLY A 94 -4.84 -21.63 0.16
N ALA A 95 -5.72 -21.83 1.13
CA ALA A 95 -7.09 -21.32 1.13
C ALA A 95 -7.65 -21.23 2.55
N TYR A 96 -8.66 -20.39 2.73
CA TYR A 96 -9.52 -20.38 3.91
C TYR A 96 -10.96 -20.61 3.44
N GLU A 97 -11.68 -21.53 4.10
CA GLU A 97 -13.05 -21.90 3.75
C GLU A 97 -13.97 -21.74 4.97
N THR A 98 -15.15 -21.17 4.77
CA THR A 98 -16.16 -20.96 5.80
C THR A 98 -17.57 -21.13 5.23
N ASP A 99 -18.52 -21.54 6.06
CA ASP A 99 -19.95 -21.60 5.69
C ASP A 99 -20.68 -20.25 5.88
N GLY A 100 -19.96 -19.24 6.39
CA GLY A 100 -20.45 -17.89 6.63
C GLY A 100 -19.82 -16.84 5.70
N GLU A 101 -20.05 -15.58 6.02
CA GLU A 101 -19.41 -14.45 5.34
C GLU A 101 -17.94 -14.30 5.79
N LEU A 102 -17.07 -13.89 4.87
CA LEU A 102 -15.70 -13.52 5.19
C LEU A 102 -15.66 -12.13 5.79
N SER A 103 -14.73 -11.90 6.70
CA SER A 103 -14.55 -10.60 7.35
C SER A 103 -13.67 -9.68 6.51
N LEU A 104 -12.78 -10.24 5.70
CA LEU A 104 -11.86 -9.50 4.83
C LEU A 104 -12.51 -8.44 3.92
N PRO A 105 -13.65 -8.70 3.23
CA PRO A 105 -14.31 -7.71 2.35
C PRO A 105 -14.92 -6.50 3.06
N HIS A 106 -15.02 -6.55 4.39
CA HIS A 106 -15.49 -5.42 5.17
C HIS A 106 -14.35 -4.49 5.57
N VAL A 107 -13.12 -5.00 5.70
CA VAL A 107 -11.96 -4.20 6.15
C VAL A 107 -11.19 -3.58 4.98
N LEU A 108 -11.23 -4.21 3.80
CA LEU A 108 -10.60 -3.74 2.58
C LEU A 108 -11.43 -4.13 1.35
N ASP A 109 -11.04 -3.59 0.19
CA ASP A 109 -11.57 -4.03 -1.10
C ASP A 109 -10.66 -5.11 -1.71
N PRO A 110 -11.08 -6.39 -1.79
CA PRO A 110 -10.26 -7.48 -2.33
C PRO A 110 -9.87 -7.31 -3.80
N GLU A 111 -10.63 -6.52 -4.56
CA GLU A 111 -10.34 -6.27 -5.97
C GLU A 111 -9.34 -5.13 -6.17
N ALA A 112 -9.36 -4.13 -5.30
CA ALA A 112 -8.52 -2.93 -5.41
C ALA A 112 -7.27 -2.96 -4.53
N SER A 113 -7.22 -3.82 -3.50
CA SER A 113 -6.15 -3.83 -2.50
C SER A 113 -5.29 -5.10 -2.61
N TYR A 114 -4.06 -4.99 -2.11
CA TYR A 114 -3.08 -6.06 -2.04
C TYR A 114 -2.63 -6.24 -0.60
N LEU A 115 -2.34 -7.49 -0.24
CA LEU A 115 -1.91 -7.89 1.09
C LEU A 115 -0.40 -8.12 1.11
N GLU A 116 0.28 -7.47 2.05
CA GLU A 116 1.70 -7.66 2.34
C GLU A 116 1.84 -8.50 3.63
N PRO A 117 2.36 -9.74 3.57
CA PRO A 117 2.40 -10.64 4.73
C PRO A 117 3.40 -10.21 5.83
N GLY A 118 4.25 -9.21 5.58
CA GLY A 118 5.32 -8.81 6.50
C GLY A 118 6.48 -9.81 6.60
N GLY A 119 7.41 -9.55 7.52
CA GLY A 119 8.57 -10.40 7.82
C GLY A 119 9.67 -10.41 6.75
N GLU A 120 10.38 -11.54 6.61
CA GLU A 120 11.49 -11.74 5.62
C GLU A 120 11.03 -11.67 4.15
N ASN A 121 9.73 -11.47 3.94
CA ASN A 121 9.05 -11.53 2.64
C ASN A 121 8.56 -10.17 2.15
N GLY A 122 9.11 -9.06 2.67
CA GLY A 122 8.65 -7.68 2.47
C GLY A 122 8.70 -7.10 1.04
N ASP A 123 8.76 -7.94 0.01
CA ASP A 123 8.59 -7.56 -1.38
C ASP A 123 7.54 -8.43 -2.12
N ARG A 124 6.82 -9.31 -1.40
CA ARG A 124 5.75 -10.15 -1.97
C ARG A 124 4.38 -9.59 -1.60
N TYR A 125 3.50 -9.53 -2.59
CA TYR A 125 2.14 -9.05 -2.41
C TYR A 125 1.16 -10.09 -2.94
N TYR A 126 0.00 -10.14 -2.31
CA TYR A 126 -1.04 -11.11 -2.64
C TYR A 126 -2.34 -10.39 -2.96
N ARG A 127 -3.01 -10.86 -4.01
CA ARG A 127 -4.38 -10.48 -4.30
C ARG A 127 -5.33 -11.53 -3.74
N ALA A 128 -6.34 -11.06 -3.02
CA ALA A 128 -7.40 -11.91 -2.52
C ALA A 128 -8.40 -12.24 -3.64
N THR A 129 -8.78 -13.51 -3.74
CA THR A 129 -9.88 -13.98 -4.59
C THR A 129 -10.87 -14.72 -3.71
N ILE A 130 -12.13 -14.31 -3.80
CA ILE A 130 -13.21 -14.88 -3.01
C ILE A 130 -14.18 -15.58 -3.97
N ASP A 131 -14.38 -16.87 -3.74
CA ASP A 131 -15.29 -17.72 -4.49
C ASP A 131 -16.41 -18.21 -3.57
N ASP A 132 -17.67 -17.97 -3.96
CA ASP A 132 -18.83 -18.53 -3.27
C ASP A 132 -19.34 -19.76 -4.02
N ARG A 133 -19.27 -20.95 -3.39
CA ARG A 133 -19.74 -22.21 -3.99
C ARG A 133 -20.44 -23.10 -2.98
N ASN A 134 -21.68 -23.50 -3.29
CA ASN A 134 -22.44 -24.50 -2.52
C ASN A 134 -22.48 -24.19 -1.01
N SER A 135 -22.89 -22.98 -0.63
CA SER A 135 -22.93 -22.49 0.76
C SER A 135 -21.57 -22.41 1.50
N THR A 136 -20.46 -22.63 0.81
CA THR A 136 -19.11 -22.39 1.33
C THR A 136 -18.48 -21.22 0.59
N THR A 137 -18.02 -20.23 1.34
CA THR A 137 -17.21 -19.12 0.84
C THR A 137 -15.74 -19.48 1.02
N ARG A 138 -14.96 -19.30 -0.05
CA ARG A 138 -13.54 -19.65 -0.10
C ARG A 138 -12.69 -18.42 -0.43
N LEU A 139 -11.73 -18.12 0.44
CA LEU A 139 -10.68 -17.16 0.22
C LEU A 139 -9.42 -17.87 -0.30
N THR A 140 -8.85 -17.35 -1.39
CA THR A 140 -7.53 -17.74 -1.89
C THR A 140 -6.66 -16.52 -2.11
N LEU A 141 -5.35 -16.70 -1.98
CA LEU A 141 -4.37 -15.63 -2.13
C LEU A 141 -3.42 -16.00 -3.27
N THR A 142 -3.36 -15.13 -4.28
CA THR A 142 -2.46 -15.31 -5.42
C THR A 142 -1.41 -14.23 -5.40
N GLU A 143 -0.13 -14.61 -5.51
CA GLU A 143 0.96 -13.64 -5.62
C GLU A 143 0.77 -12.77 -6.86
N ALA A 144 0.81 -11.45 -6.67
CA ALA A 144 0.58 -10.47 -7.72
C ALA A 144 1.37 -9.20 -7.43
N THR A 145 1.84 -8.51 -8.47
CA THR A 145 2.45 -7.20 -8.29
C THR A 145 1.34 -6.12 -8.18
N PRO A 146 1.35 -5.26 -7.15
CA PRO A 146 0.37 -4.20 -7.02
C PRO A 146 0.44 -3.23 -8.19
N SER A 147 -0.67 -3.06 -8.89
CA SER A 147 -0.84 -2.10 -9.98
C SER A 147 -1.49 -0.83 -9.45
N MET A 148 -0.91 0.30 -9.83
CA MET A 148 -1.49 1.64 -9.66
C MET A 148 -2.29 2.06 -10.90
N GLY A 149 -2.32 1.23 -11.95
CA GLY A 149 -3.01 1.49 -13.21
C GLY A 149 -2.18 2.23 -14.25
N SER A 150 -2.79 2.50 -15.40
CA SER A 150 -2.17 3.17 -16.55
C SER A 150 -1.87 4.63 -16.25
N HIS A 151 -0.62 5.07 -16.47
CA HIS A 151 -0.21 6.45 -16.26
C HIS A 151 0.64 6.96 -17.43
N PRO A 152 0.50 8.24 -17.80
CA PRO A 152 1.29 8.85 -18.85
C PRO A 152 2.72 9.14 -18.38
N LEU A 153 3.69 8.91 -19.27
CA LEU A 153 5.03 9.44 -19.17
C LEU A 153 5.21 10.57 -20.17
N SER A 154 5.57 11.75 -19.68
CA SER A 154 5.88 12.90 -20.53
C SER A 154 7.38 13.12 -20.63
N VAL A 155 7.80 13.85 -21.64
CA VAL A 155 9.18 14.31 -21.80
C VAL A 155 9.21 15.82 -21.92
N GLU A 156 10.15 16.47 -21.25
CA GLU A 156 10.45 17.90 -21.43
C GLU A 156 11.85 18.05 -22.01
N SER A 157 11.98 18.81 -23.10
CA SER A 157 13.27 19.18 -23.68
C SER A 157 13.72 20.55 -23.15
N ARG A 158 14.96 20.62 -22.66
CA ARG A 158 15.67 21.86 -22.29
C ARG A 158 16.69 22.28 -23.35
N PHE A 159 16.62 21.70 -24.54
CA PHE A 159 17.40 22.16 -25.68
C PHE A 159 16.71 23.37 -26.33
N ASP A 160 17.51 24.28 -26.91
CA ASP A 160 16.99 25.44 -27.64
C ASP A 160 16.50 25.08 -29.06
N GLU A 161 16.61 23.81 -29.45
CA GLU A 161 16.19 23.26 -30.73
C GLU A 161 15.46 21.93 -30.54
N SER A 162 14.73 21.52 -31.59
CA SER A 162 14.03 20.24 -31.62
C SER A 162 15.00 19.06 -31.49
N VAL A 163 14.69 18.13 -30.59
CA VAL A 163 15.53 16.95 -30.35
C VAL A 163 14.71 15.66 -30.51
N SER A 164 15.29 14.65 -31.16
CA SER A 164 14.72 13.30 -31.16
C SER A 164 15.03 12.63 -29.83
N VAL A 165 13.99 12.19 -29.13
CA VAL A 165 14.09 11.50 -27.84
C VAL A 165 13.61 10.06 -27.99
N ASP A 166 14.48 9.12 -27.67
CA ASP A 166 14.18 7.69 -27.58
C ASP A 166 14.16 7.27 -26.11
N VAL A 167 13.05 6.68 -25.68
CA VAL A 167 12.86 6.20 -24.30
C VAL A 167 12.45 4.74 -24.31
N GLN A 168 13.13 3.94 -23.50
CA GLN A 168 12.73 2.58 -23.16
C GLN A 168 12.64 2.42 -21.65
N VAL A 169 11.44 2.14 -21.13
CA VAL A 169 11.20 1.86 -19.71
C VAL A 169 11.08 0.36 -19.49
N THR A 170 11.85 -0.15 -18.53
CA THR A 170 11.88 -1.54 -18.11
C THR A 170 11.48 -1.65 -16.65
N TYR A 171 10.52 -2.53 -16.35
CA TYR A 171 10.18 -2.94 -15.00
C TYR A 171 11.18 -4.03 -14.55
N ARG A 172 12.02 -3.70 -13.57
CA ARG A 172 13.21 -4.50 -13.21
C ARG A 172 12.90 -5.86 -12.58
N PRO A 173 11.85 -6.04 -11.76
CA PRO A 173 11.57 -7.34 -11.16
C PRO A 173 11.34 -8.47 -12.17
N THR A 174 10.82 -8.17 -13.36
CA THR A 174 10.60 -9.15 -14.44
C THR A 174 11.41 -8.88 -15.70
N ASP A 175 12.22 -7.82 -15.72
CA ASP A 175 12.90 -7.27 -16.89
C ASP A 175 11.96 -7.00 -18.10
N GLU A 176 10.67 -6.76 -17.83
CA GLU A 176 9.65 -6.46 -18.84
C GLU A 176 9.81 -5.03 -19.38
N VAL A 177 9.83 -4.86 -20.70
CA VAL A 177 9.75 -3.53 -21.33
C VAL A 177 8.29 -3.07 -21.33
N VAL A 178 7.97 -2.11 -20.46
CA VAL A 178 6.60 -1.62 -20.26
C VAL A 178 6.26 -0.40 -21.13
N LEU A 179 7.28 0.32 -21.60
CA LEU A 179 7.12 1.43 -22.53
C LEU A 179 8.34 1.52 -23.46
N LYS A 180 8.10 1.74 -24.75
CA LYS A 180 9.13 2.09 -25.72
C LYS A 180 8.57 3.14 -26.67
N ALA A 181 9.18 4.32 -26.69
CA ALA A 181 8.72 5.47 -27.44
C ALA A 181 9.88 6.20 -28.11
N SER A 182 9.60 6.82 -29.25
CA SER A 182 10.52 7.70 -29.97
C SER A 182 9.74 8.90 -30.47
N GLN A 183 10.17 10.10 -30.12
CA GLN A 183 9.45 11.33 -30.45
C GLN A 183 10.39 12.51 -30.63
N SER A 184 10.12 13.35 -31.63
CA SER A 184 10.74 14.67 -31.74
C SER A 184 10.05 15.64 -30.78
N VAL A 185 10.83 16.32 -29.96
CA VAL A 185 10.35 17.25 -28.93
C VAL A 185 10.89 18.64 -29.26
N ASP A 186 9.98 19.57 -29.52
CA ASP A 186 10.33 20.98 -29.75
C ASP A 186 10.66 21.69 -28.43
N PRO A 187 11.40 22.81 -28.47
CA PRO A 187 11.63 23.63 -27.28
C PRO A 187 10.32 24.09 -26.63
N ASP A 188 10.29 24.12 -25.30
CA ASP A 188 9.12 24.51 -24.49
C ASP A 188 7.88 23.61 -24.64
N GLU A 189 7.98 22.47 -25.33
CA GLU A 189 6.92 21.46 -25.39
C GLU A 189 7.15 20.33 -24.39
N GLN A 190 6.03 19.76 -23.92
CA GLN A 190 6.01 18.62 -23.01
C GLN A 190 5.07 17.52 -23.53
N PRO A 191 5.42 16.80 -24.62
CA PRO A 191 4.56 15.76 -25.14
C PRO A 191 4.54 14.52 -24.24
N THR A 192 3.41 13.83 -24.26
CA THR A 192 3.26 12.49 -23.68
C THR A 192 3.87 11.45 -24.62
N LEU A 193 4.87 10.70 -24.14
CA LEU A 193 5.53 9.62 -24.87
C LEU A 193 4.66 8.36 -24.99
N GLY A 194 3.78 8.15 -24.01
CA GLY A 194 2.86 7.03 -23.95
C GLY A 194 2.39 6.80 -22.52
N GLU A 195 1.58 5.76 -22.34
CA GLU A 195 1.11 5.33 -21.03
C GLU A 195 1.59 3.90 -20.76
N PHE A 196 1.79 3.57 -19.49
CA PHE A 196 2.07 2.21 -19.05
C PHE A 196 1.47 1.94 -17.69
N ASP A 197 1.19 0.66 -17.42
CA ASP A 197 0.74 0.20 -16.12
C ASP A 197 1.87 0.37 -15.09
N ARG A 198 1.68 1.29 -14.17
CA ARG A 198 2.62 1.50 -13.07
C ARG A 198 2.36 0.46 -12.00
N ARG A 199 3.40 -0.25 -11.60
CA ARG A 199 3.37 -1.32 -10.61
C ARG A 199 4.36 -0.98 -9.51
N LEU A 200 4.14 -1.45 -8.29
CA LEU A 200 5.13 -1.24 -7.22
C LEU A 200 6.42 -2.00 -7.54
N GLY A 201 7.57 -1.34 -7.35
CA GLY A 201 8.88 -1.93 -7.63
C GLY A 201 9.85 -0.98 -8.31
N GLU A 202 10.99 -1.51 -8.75
CA GLU A 202 12.05 -0.72 -9.40
C GLU A 202 11.84 -0.66 -10.92
N TYR A 203 12.06 0.52 -11.48
CA TYR A 203 12.07 0.77 -12.91
C TYR A 203 13.43 1.30 -13.34
N ARG A 204 13.74 1.05 -14.62
CA ARG A 204 14.87 1.65 -15.32
C ARG A 204 14.39 2.20 -16.66
N ALA A 205 14.64 3.47 -16.92
CA ALA A 205 14.53 4.03 -18.26
C ALA A 205 15.92 4.18 -18.86
N THR A 206 16.08 3.83 -20.13
CA THR A 206 17.20 4.27 -20.96
C THR A 206 16.68 5.37 -21.86
N VAL A 207 17.31 6.54 -21.80
CA VAL A 207 16.91 7.72 -22.57
C VAL A 207 18.07 8.15 -23.44
N GLU A 208 17.80 8.38 -24.72
CA GLU A 208 18.73 8.93 -25.69
C GLU A 208 18.10 10.17 -26.31
N ALA A 209 18.77 11.31 -26.26
CA ALA A 209 18.29 12.57 -26.79
C ALA A 209 19.46 13.37 -27.38
N GLY A 210 19.51 13.49 -28.71
CA GLY A 210 20.61 14.18 -29.38
C GLY A 210 21.98 13.57 -29.04
N SER A 211 22.84 14.33 -28.34
CA SER A 211 24.16 13.87 -27.88
C SER A 211 24.20 13.39 -26.43
N VAL A 212 23.08 13.45 -25.70
CA VAL A 212 22.99 12.97 -24.33
C VAL A 212 22.30 11.62 -24.26
N SER A 213 22.83 10.73 -23.43
CA SER A 213 22.19 9.48 -23.09
C SER A 213 22.45 9.14 -21.63
N GLY A 214 21.49 8.48 -21.00
CA GLY A 214 21.65 8.12 -19.59
C GLY A 214 20.55 7.18 -19.10
N PRO A 215 20.90 6.23 -18.22
CA PRO A 215 19.89 5.49 -17.49
C PRO A 215 19.31 6.37 -16.38
N ILE A 216 17.99 6.29 -16.20
CA ILE A 216 17.30 6.74 -14.98
C ILE A 216 16.79 5.49 -14.28
N THR A 217 16.94 5.44 -12.96
CA THR A 217 16.27 4.44 -12.13
C THR A 217 15.37 5.12 -11.12
N TRP A 218 14.22 4.53 -10.84
CA TRP A 218 13.33 4.97 -9.78
C TRP A 218 12.61 3.77 -9.17
N ARG A 219 12.04 3.97 -7.98
CA ARG A 219 11.22 2.97 -7.29
C ARG A 219 9.83 3.55 -7.08
N GLU A 220 8.84 2.86 -7.61
CA GLU A 220 7.43 3.10 -7.35
C GLU A 220 7.05 2.54 -5.98
N ALA A 221 6.38 3.37 -5.19
CA ALA A 221 5.89 3.07 -3.84
C ALA A 221 4.54 3.78 -3.67
N GLU A 222 3.64 3.21 -2.87
CA GLU A 222 2.28 3.75 -2.66
C GLU A 222 2.26 5.23 -2.23
N HIS A 223 3.26 5.68 -1.47
CA HIS A 223 3.37 7.04 -0.92
C HIS A 223 4.29 7.97 -1.70
N ARG A 224 4.74 7.57 -2.89
CA ARG A 224 5.60 8.42 -3.71
C ARG A 224 4.80 9.00 -4.84
N ASP A 225 5.04 10.29 -5.08
CA ASP A 225 4.50 10.90 -6.28
C ASP A 225 5.07 10.16 -7.51
N PRO A 226 4.22 9.84 -8.49
CA PRO A 226 4.63 9.13 -9.69
C PRO A 226 5.76 9.85 -10.40
N LEU A 227 6.69 9.10 -11.00
CA LEU A 227 7.45 9.68 -12.10
C LEU A 227 6.47 10.05 -13.22
N ALA A 228 6.35 11.33 -13.52
CA ALA A 228 5.44 11.83 -14.55
C ALA A 228 6.19 12.38 -15.76
N THR A 229 7.42 12.87 -15.56
CA THR A 229 8.18 13.57 -16.59
C THR A 229 9.66 13.18 -16.58
N VAL A 230 10.20 12.95 -17.76
CA VAL A 230 11.64 12.86 -18.02
C VAL A 230 12.09 14.19 -18.60
N VAL A 231 13.04 14.86 -17.94
CA VAL A 231 13.65 16.09 -18.45
C VAL A 231 14.97 15.74 -19.13
N VAL A 232 15.11 16.12 -20.39
CA VAL A 232 16.34 15.97 -21.19
C VAL A 232 16.93 17.33 -21.51
N GLY A 233 18.25 17.47 -21.40
CA GLY A 233 18.92 18.72 -21.73
C GLY A 233 20.44 18.57 -21.80
N PRO A 234 21.17 19.67 -22.03
CA PRO A 234 22.64 19.66 -22.08
C PRO A 234 23.30 19.16 -20.79
N GLU A 235 22.61 19.27 -19.66
CA GLU A 235 23.06 18.79 -18.34
C GLU A 235 22.86 17.28 -18.15
N GLY A 236 22.21 16.60 -19.11
CA GLY A 236 21.89 15.18 -19.07
C GLY A 236 20.39 14.91 -18.93
N VAL A 237 20.07 13.73 -18.40
CA VAL A 237 18.71 13.21 -18.26
C VAL A 237 18.35 13.13 -16.78
N ARG A 238 17.17 13.62 -16.38
CA ARG A 238 16.70 13.57 -14.99
C ARG A 238 15.19 13.29 -14.85
N PRO A 239 14.76 12.58 -13.79
CA PRO A 239 13.35 12.37 -13.47
C PRO A 239 12.69 13.55 -12.72
N GLU A 240 11.41 13.78 -12.98
CA GLU A 240 10.51 14.66 -12.21
C GLU A 240 9.09 14.07 -12.06
N PRO A 241 8.39 14.29 -10.93
CA PRO A 241 8.80 14.97 -9.70
C PRO A 241 9.79 14.16 -8.84
N ARG A 242 10.39 14.83 -7.85
CA ARG A 242 11.24 14.21 -6.82
C ARG A 242 10.57 14.15 -5.44
N ALA A 243 9.26 14.36 -5.39
CA ALA A 243 8.51 14.53 -4.15
C ALA A 243 8.12 13.18 -3.52
N VAL A 244 8.00 13.18 -2.19
CA VAL A 244 7.56 12.06 -1.36
C VAL A 244 6.36 12.54 -0.56
N ALA A 245 5.26 11.80 -0.58
CA ALA A 245 4.07 12.07 0.23
C ALA A 245 4.10 11.23 1.52
N GLU A 246 3.29 11.62 2.50
CA GLU A 246 3.09 10.86 3.75
C GLU A 246 2.03 9.75 3.55
N LEU A 247 2.26 8.57 4.13
CA LEU A 247 1.28 7.47 4.15
C LEU A 247 0.16 7.80 5.15
N VAL A 248 -1.08 7.48 4.76
CA VAL A 248 -2.19 7.37 5.70
C VAL A 248 -2.11 5.98 6.37
N SER A 249 -2.34 5.88 7.68
CA SER A 249 -2.38 4.58 8.37
C SER A 249 -3.74 3.91 8.21
N CYS A 250 -3.79 2.60 7.95
CA CYS A 250 -5.08 1.87 7.96
C CYS A 250 -5.66 1.73 9.37
N THR A 251 -4.81 1.71 10.41
CA THR A 251 -5.26 1.57 11.81
C THR A 251 -6.22 2.69 12.22
N ASP A 252 -6.03 3.89 11.66
CA ASP A 252 -6.88 5.06 11.92
C ASP A 252 -8.33 4.87 11.43
N PHE A 253 -8.58 3.93 10.51
CA PHE A 253 -9.92 3.61 10.00
C PHE A 253 -10.63 2.54 10.83
N TRP A 254 -9.88 1.65 11.49
CA TRP A 254 -10.46 0.48 12.18
C TRP A 254 -10.58 0.65 13.69
N GLU A 255 -9.89 1.61 14.30
CA GLU A 255 -9.94 1.89 15.75
C GLU A 255 -10.95 2.99 16.15
N GLN A 256 -11.92 3.33 15.29
CA GLN A 256 -12.95 4.35 15.56
C GLN A 256 -14.17 3.84 16.36
#